data_AF-A0A6G3S1B7-F1
#
_entry.id   AF-A0A6G3S1B7-F1
#
_cell.length_a   1.000
_cell.length_b   1.000
_cell.length_c   1.000
_cell.angle_alpha   90.00
_cell.angle_beta   90.00
_cell.angle_gamma   90.00
#
_symmetry.space_group_name_H-M   'P 1'
#
loop_
_entity.id
_entity.type
_entity.pdbx_description
1 polymer ?
#
loop_
_entity_poly.entity_id
_entity_poly.type
_entity_poly.pdbx_seq_one_letter_code
_entity_poly.pdbx_strand_id
1 'polypeptide(L)'
;MDDRHVTLATQHQALLAALAEAKEVPAGRLLGLPELPEADVWVDTAGAAALVRVNPKTITSWLARGGPKKRPFPPPHRFLYRLYWRRSDIEAWLRDEALPATTSLD
;
A
#
# COMPACT_ATOMS: atom_id res chain seq x y z
N MET A 1 6.59 -10.56 -13.93
CA MET A 1 6.42 -9.37 -13.06
C MET A 1 6.12 -8.21 -13.99
N ASP A 2 4.85 -7.84 -14.11
CA ASP A 2 4.43 -6.73 -14.97
C ASP A 2 4.43 -5.44 -14.14
N ASP A 3 5.55 -4.73 -14.19
CA ASP A 3 5.72 -3.41 -13.60
C ASP A 3 5.00 -2.41 -14.51
N ARG A 4 3.68 -2.30 -14.33
CA ARG A 4 2.82 -1.36 -15.06
C ARG A 4 3.18 0.07 -14.68
N HIS A 5 4.23 0.59 -15.30
CA HIS A 5 4.66 1.97 -15.21
C HIS A 5 3.58 2.88 -15.81
N VAL A 6 2.70 3.42 -14.96
CA VAL A 6 1.70 4.41 -15.39
C VAL A 6 2.42 5.75 -15.60
N THR A 7 2.34 6.30 -16.80
CA THR A 7 2.92 7.62 -17.09
C THR A 7 2.01 8.73 -16.56
N LEU A 8 2.61 9.88 -16.23
CA LEU A 8 1.86 11.07 -15.78
C LEU A 8 0.80 11.51 -16.81
N ALA A 9 1.11 11.42 -18.11
CA ALA A 9 0.17 11.78 -19.17
C ALA A 9 -1.04 10.83 -19.22
N THR A 10 -0.80 9.52 -19.13
CA THR A 10 -1.87 8.50 -19.09
C THR A 10 -2.76 8.69 -17.86
N GLN A 11 -2.15 8.94 -16.70
CA GLN A 11 -2.87 9.18 -15.46
C GLN A 11 -3.72 10.46 -15.54
N HIS A 12 -3.17 11.56 -16.07
CA HIS A 12 -3.88 12.83 -16.22
C HIS A 12 -5.14 12.68 -17.10
N GLN A 13 -5.03 11.99 -18.24
CA GLN A 13 -6.15 11.79 -19.14
C GLN A 13 -7.25 10.91 -18.52
N ALA A 14 -6.88 9.87 -17.78
CA ALA A 14 -7.84 9.02 -17.07
C ALA A 14 -8.63 9.79 -15.98
N LEU A 15 -7.96 10.72 -15.27
CA LEU A 15 -8.61 11.54 -14.26
C LEU A 15 -9.61 12.54 -14.86
N LEU A 16 -9.27 13.15 -16.00
CA LEU A 16 -10.18 14.06 -16.70
C LEU A 16 -11.46 13.35 -17.15
N ALA A 17 -11.35 12.12 -17.65
CA ALA A 17 -12.50 11.29 -18.00
C ALA A 17 -13.37 10.95 -16.77
N ALA A 18 -12.76 10.55 -15.65
CA ALA A 18 -13.50 10.21 -14.43
C ALA A 18 -14.24 11.42 -13.81
N LEU A 19 -13.63 12.61 -13.86
CA LEU A 19 -14.27 13.85 -13.38
C LEU A 19 -15.44 14.27 -14.26
N ALA A 20 -15.35 14.07 -15.59
CA ALA A 20 -16.46 14.35 -16.51
C ALA A 20 -17.70 13.47 -16.24
N GLU A 21 -17.50 12.29 -15.66
CA GLU A 21 -18.56 11.33 -15.32
C GLU A 21 -19.16 11.54 -13.91
N ALA A 22 -18.72 12.56 -13.16
CA ALA A 22 -19.19 12.90 -11.81
C ALA A 22 -19.17 11.72 -10.80
N LYS A 23 -18.26 10.76 -10.99
CA LYS A 23 -18.10 9.64 -10.07
C LYS A 23 -17.51 10.12 -8.74
N GLU A 24 -18.16 9.78 -7.61
CA GLU A 24 -17.60 10.01 -6.29
C GLU A 24 -16.24 9.31 -6.18
N VAL A 25 -15.24 10.03 -5.68
CA VAL A 25 -13.91 9.50 -5.43
C VAL A 25 -13.93 8.88 -4.03
N PRO A 26 -13.94 7.53 -3.89
CA PRO A 26 -13.97 6.91 -2.57
C PRO A 26 -12.70 7.25 -1.80
N ALA A 27 -12.78 7.30 -0.47
CA ALA A 27 -11.62 7.45 0.38
C ALA A 27 -10.60 6.34 0.06
N GLY A 28 -9.48 6.72 -0.56
CA GLY A 28 -8.46 5.79 -1.05
C GLY A 28 -8.14 5.89 -2.54
N ARG A 29 -9.01 6.51 -3.37
CA ARG A 29 -8.71 6.84 -4.78
C ARG A 29 -8.12 8.25 -4.89
N LEU A 30 -6.92 8.45 -4.36
CA LEU A 30 -6.19 9.70 -4.57
C LEU A 30 -6.06 9.97 -6.08
N LEU A 31 -6.54 11.12 -6.54
CA LEU A 31 -6.40 11.55 -7.94
C LEU A 31 -4.90 11.53 -8.30
N GLY A 32 -4.51 10.64 -9.21
CA GLY A 32 -3.11 10.47 -9.61
C GLY A 32 -2.48 9.12 -9.26
N LEU A 33 -3.16 8.28 -8.48
CA LEU A 33 -2.73 6.90 -8.24
C LEU A 33 -3.40 5.90 -9.19
N PRO A 34 -2.71 4.81 -9.56
CA PRO A 34 -3.33 3.74 -10.35
C PRO A 34 -4.52 3.13 -9.61
N GLU A 35 -5.57 2.74 -10.33
CA GLU A 35 -6.66 1.96 -9.73
C GLU A 35 -6.17 0.57 -9.32
N LEU A 36 -6.69 0.08 -8.19
CA LEU A 36 -6.43 -1.26 -7.70
C LEU A 36 -7.62 -2.19 -7.99
N PRO A 37 -7.37 -3.48 -8.26
CA PRO A 37 -8.44 -4.47 -8.41
C PRO A 37 -9.17 -4.72 -7.07
N GLU A 38 -10.30 -5.43 -7.14
CA GLU A 38 -10.96 -6.03 -5.96
C GLU A 38 -11.35 -5.04 -4.84
N ALA A 39 -11.60 -3.78 -5.20
CA ALA A 39 -11.90 -2.70 -4.26
C ALA A 39 -10.80 -2.44 -3.21
N ASP A 40 -9.56 -2.83 -3.49
CA ASP A 40 -8.41 -2.50 -2.66
C ASP A 40 -8.10 -1.00 -2.73
N VAL A 41 -7.38 -0.50 -1.73
CA VAL A 41 -7.08 0.92 -1.57
C VAL A 41 -5.60 1.14 -1.31
N TRP A 42 -5.09 2.25 -1.84
CA TRP A 42 -3.77 2.73 -1.48
C TRP A 42 -3.80 3.35 -0.10
N VAL A 43 -2.81 3.00 0.72
CA VAL A 43 -2.56 3.63 2.02
C VAL A 43 -1.18 4.28 2.01
N ASP A 44 -1.09 5.48 2.56
CA ASP A 44 0.18 6.14 2.80
C ASP A 44 0.82 5.66 4.11
N THR A 45 1.94 6.26 4.52
CA THR A 45 2.63 5.89 5.76
C THR A 45 1.74 6.00 7.00
N ALA A 46 0.82 6.96 7.06
CA ALA A 46 -0.08 7.12 8.20
C ALA A 46 -1.16 6.02 8.21
N GLY A 47 -1.74 5.71 7.05
CA GLY A 47 -2.67 4.58 6.91
C GLY A 47 -2.03 3.23 7.23
N ALA A 48 -0.81 2.99 6.73
CA ALA A 48 -0.03 1.81 7.04
C ALA A 48 0.24 1.67 8.55
N ALA A 49 0.63 2.77 9.20
CA ALA A 49 0.88 2.80 10.64
C ALA A 49 -0.39 2.53 11.47
N ALA A 50 -1.55 3.05 11.02
CA ALA A 50 -2.84 2.80 11.65
C ALA A 50 -3.24 1.31 11.57
N LEU A 51 -3.06 0.68 10.41
CA LEU A 51 -3.34 -0.76 10.22
C LEU A 51 -2.47 -1.64 11.13
N VAL A 52 -1.18 -1.30 11.25
CA VAL A 52 -0.21 -2.07 12.06
C VAL A 52 -0.22 -1.67 13.54
N ARG A 53 -0.96 -0.61 13.91
CA ARG A 53 -1.03 -0.06 15.28
C ARG A 53 0.32 0.39 15.84
N VAL A 54 1.11 1.07 15.01
CA VAL A 54 2.40 1.65 15.41
C VAL A 54 2.45 3.14 15.09
N ASN A 55 3.48 3.85 15.59
CA ASN A 55 3.74 5.21 15.18
C ASN A 55 4.21 5.25 13.70
N PRO A 56 3.81 6.23 12.88
CA PRO A 56 4.31 6.38 11.50
C PRO A 56 5.84 6.40 11.37
N LYS A 57 6.56 6.94 12.37
CA LYS A 57 8.03 6.93 12.42
C LYS A 57 8.61 5.51 12.54
N THR A 58 7.85 4.58 13.11
CA THR A 58 8.24 3.17 13.17
C THR A 58 8.26 2.55 11.76
N ILE A 59 7.25 2.85 10.93
CA ILE A 59 7.20 2.39 9.54
C ILE A 59 8.42 2.90 8.76
N THR A 60 8.71 4.20 8.83
CA THR A 60 9.87 4.77 8.12
C THR A 60 11.20 4.20 8.64
N SER A 61 11.33 3.99 9.95
CA SER A 61 12.50 3.34 10.55
C SER A 61 12.67 1.90 10.05
N TRP A 62 11.58 1.12 9.98
CA TRP A 62 11.59 -0.24 9.46
C TRP A 62 12.05 -0.30 8.02
N LEU A 63 11.49 0.54 7.14
CA LEU A 63 11.93 0.62 5.75
C LEU A 63 13.43 0.93 5.62
N ALA A 64 13.94 1.88 6.41
CA ALA A 64 15.34 2.27 6.36
C ALA A 64 16.32 1.16 6.78
N ARG A 65 15.86 0.21 7.61
CA ARG A 65 16.70 -0.85 8.20
C ARG A 65 16.32 -2.28 7.77
N GLY A 66 15.38 -2.44 6.84
CA GLY A 66 14.81 -3.74 6.49
C GLY A 66 14.12 -4.45 7.66
N GLY A 67 13.53 -3.69 8.59
CA GLY A 67 12.85 -4.22 9.76
C GLY A 67 11.36 -4.49 9.54
N PRO A 68 10.67 -5.15 10.49
CA PRO A 68 11.21 -5.88 11.65
C PRO A 68 12.22 -6.98 11.27
N LYS A 69 13.25 -7.24 12.11
CA LYS A 69 14.38 -8.12 11.74
C LYS A 69 13.99 -9.53 11.26
N LYS A 70 12.97 -10.13 11.89
CA LYS A 70 12.51 -11.49 11.54
C LYS A 70 11.60 -11.50 10.32
N ARG A 71 11.02 -10.35 10.00
CA ARG A 71 9.91 -10.24 9.06
C ARG A 71 9.85 -8.81 8.53
N PRO A 72 10.60 -8.49 7.48
CA PRO A 72 10.64 -7.15 6.91
C PRO A 72 9.23 -6.65 6.58
N PHE A 73 9.01 -5.35 6.80
CA PHE A 73 7.78 -4.69 6.40
C PHE A 73 7.68 -4.69 4.87
N PRO A 74 6.47 -4.81 4.28
CA PRO A 74 6.32 -4.89 2.83
C PRO A 74 6.94 -3.66 2.13
N PRO A 75 7.60 -3.84 0.98
CA PRO A 75 8.18 -2.74 0.23
C PRO A 75 7.07 -1.80 -0.27
N PRO A 76 7.26 -0.48 -0.19
CA PRO A 76 6.30 0.49 -0.71
C PRO A 76 6.39 0.62 -2.24
N HIS A 77 5.29 1.04 -2.84
CA HIS A 77 5.26 1.66 -4.15
C HIS A 77 5.51 3.16 -4.02
N ARG A 78 6.27 3.74 -4.96
CA ARG A 78 6.55 5.18 -4.97
C ARG A 78 5.75 5.87 -6.07
N PHE A 79 4.84 6.76 -5.66
CA PHE A 79 4.06 7.60 -6.57
C PHE A 79 4.14 9.05 -6.11
N LEU A 80 4.35 9.99 -7.04
CA LEU A 80 4.38 11.43 -6.74
C LEU A 80 5.29 11.77 -5.53
N TYR A 81 6.46 11.12 -5.47
CA TYR A 81 7.45 11.26 -4.38
C TYR A 81 7.01 10.77 -3.00
N ARG A 82 5.82 10.18 -2.85
CA ARG A 82 5.30 9.58 -1.62
C ARG A 82 5.31 8.05 -1.69
N LEU A 83 5.29 7.43 -0.53
CA LEU A 83 5.24 5.98 -0.36
C LEU A 83 3.81 5.53 -0.13
N TYR A 84 3.41 4.50 -0.87
CA TYR A 84 2.10 3.91 -0.80
C TYR A 84 2.19 2.38 -0.75
N TRP A 85 1.24 1.76 -0.07
CA TRP A 85 1.04 0.32 -0.04
C TRP A 85 -0.37 0.00 -0.46
N ARG A 86 -0.55 -1.19 -1.04
CA ARG A 86 -1.88 -1.76 -1.08
C ARG A 86 -2.29 -2.15 0.34
N ARG A 87 -3.53 -1.88 0.71
CA ARG A 87 -4.04 -2.30 2.02
C ARG A 87 -3.97 -3.82 2.15
N SER A 88 -4.31 -4.55 1.10
CA SER A 88 -4.25 -6.02 1.08
C SER A 88 -2.86 -6.59 1.39
N ASP A 89 -1.78 -5.96 0.93
CA ASP A 89 -0.40 -6.39 1.20
C ASP A 89 -0.06 -6.27 2.70
N ILE A 90 -0.51 -5.19 3.35
CA ILE A 90 -0.33 -4.99 4.80
C ILE A 90 -1.19 -5.98 5.58
N GLU A 91 -2.41 -6.26 5.14
CA GLU A 91 -3.29 -7.23 5.79
C GLU A 91 -2.80 -8.67 5.64
N ALA A 92 -2.28 -9.04 4.46
CA ALA A 92 -1.58 -10.30 4.27
C ALA A 92 -0.37 -10.38 5.20
N TRP A 93 0.40 -9.28 5.28
CA TRP A 93 1.49 -9.20 6.24
C TRP A 93 0.97 -9.41 7.68
N LEU A 94 -0.05 -8.73 8.16
CA LEU A 94 -0.56 -8.96 9.52
C LEU A 94 -1.05 -10.41 9.76
N ARG A 95 -1.63 -11.06 8.73
CA ARG A 95 -2.12 -12.44 8.85
C ARG A 95 -0.99 -13.46 9.02
N ASP A 96 0.13 -13.35 8.32
CA ASP A 96 1.22 -14.32 8.55
C ASP A 96 1.91 -14.13 9.90
N GLU A 97 1.75 -12.98 10.57
CA GLU A 97 2.17 -12.81 11.96
C GLU A 97 1.25 -13.56 12.94
N ALA A 98 -0.05 -13.60 12.66
CA ALA A 98 -1.05 -14.24 13.51
C ALA A 98 -1.07 -15.78 13.39
N LEU A 99 -0.45 -16.35 12.35
CA LEU A 99 -0.21 -17.80 12.27
C LEU A 99 0.96 -18.15 13.19
N PRO A 100 0.73 -18.84 14.33
CA PRO A 100 1.85 -19.39 15.08
C PRO A 100 2.61 -20.33 14.14
N ALA A 101 3.94 -20.26 14.17
CA ALA A 101 4.77 -21.31 13.60
C ALA A 101 4.25 -22.62 14.20
N THR A 102 3.50 -23.40 13.41
CA THR A 102 3.06 -24.72 13.82
C THR A 102 4.32 -25.42 14.27
N THR A 103 4.37 -25.67 15.58
CA THR A 103 5.41 -26.44 16.23
C THR A 103 5.60 -27.69 15.41
N SER A 104 6.69 -27.73 14.63
CA SER A 104 7.23 -28.98 14.15
C SER A 104 7.73 -29.68 15.41
N LEU A 105 6.86 -30.52 15.97
CA LEU A 105 7.25 -31.54 16.94
C LEU A 105 7.40 -32.83 16.13
N ASP A 106 8.62 -33.36 16.18
CA ASP A 106 9.11 -34.66 15.71
C ASP A 106 9.22 -34.91 14.20
#